data_AF-A0A8J5RXG7-F1
#
_entry.id   AF-A0A8J5RXG7-F1
#
_cell.length_a   1.000
_cell.length_b   1.000
_cell.length_c   1.000
_cell.angle_alpha   90.00
_cell.angle_beta   90.00
_cell.angle_gamma   90.00
#
_symmetry.space_group_name_H-M   'P 1'
#
loop_
_entity.id
_entity.type
_entity.pdbx_description
1 polymer ?
#
loop_
_entity_poly.entity_id
_entity_poly.type
_entity_poly.pdbx_seq_one_letter_code
_entity_poly.pdbx_strand_id
1 'polypeptide(L)'
;MNENIKTIGDKPPLIVDKESNLLGSNKKPVVSVTEKLNMEADRCATKESMESQAHRGFRQSERETSENNNEKGALGGGRGVVNRQAKPVKNLTLNNRTRVVEIMKNDALKDPATDPDAARARLLVDQVDRKLVKQTVMTSVYGVTYVGAREQIRRRLKERGVIADDIQLFGASCYAAKVTLTALGEMFEAARSIMNWLGDCAKVIACENEPVRWTTPLGLPVVQPYRKLGRHLIKTSLQVLTLQRETDKVMVKRQRTAFSPNFVHSLDGSHMMMTAVACKRQNLNFAGVHDSYWTHACDVDTMNKILREKFVELYDTPILENLLESFEKSFPALHFPPLPERGDFDLKDVLESPYFFN
;
A
#
# COMPACT_ATOMS: atom_id res chain seq x y z
N MET A 1 -16.53 66.64 30.22
CA MET A 1 -17.79 66.24 29.54
C MET A 1 -17.50 64.87 28.96
N ASN A 2 -17.83 63.74 29.62
CA ASN A 2 -19.14 63.29 30.13
C ASN A 2 -20.17 63.19 28.98
N GLU A 3 -21.02 62.17 28.79
CA GLU A 3 -21.35 60.87 29.42
C GLU A 3 -22.23 60.08 28.40
N ASN A 4 -22.58 58.78 28.45
CA ASN A 4 -22.37 57.61 29.33
C ASN A 4 -22.40 56.32 28.46
N ILE A 5 -21.65 55.25 28.75
CA ILE A 5 -22.02 54.09 29.61
C ILE A 5 -23.44 53.51 29.39
N LYS A 6 -23.51 52.23 29.01
CA LYS A 6 -24.54 51.28 29.47
C LYS A 6 -23.95 49.87 29.62
N THR A 7 -23.73 49.46 30.87
CA THR A 7 -23.70 48.06 31.34
C THR A 7 -25.15 47.53 31.40
N ILE A 8 -25.48 46.23 31.56
CA ILE A 8 -25.21 45.26 32.64
C ILE A 8 -25.54 43.85 32.08
N GLY A 9 -24.70 42.82 32.27
CA GLY A 9 -24.99 41.67 33.17
C GLY A 9 -25.38 40.42 32.35
N ASP A 10 -25.22 39.17 32.78
CA ASP A 10 -24.54 38.59 33.95
C ASP A 10 -23.95 37.21 33.57
N LYS A 11 -22.99 36.70 34.35
CA LYS A 11 -22.47 35.32 34.23
C LYS A 11 -23.22 34.37 35.16
N PRO A 12 -23.32 33.08 34.77
CA PRO A 12 -22.99 32.00 35.70
C PRO A 12 -21.58 31.40 35.44
N PRO A 13 -21.01 30.64 36.40
CA PRO A 13 -19.55 30.48 36.49
C PRO A 13 -18.98 29.22 35.82
N LEU A 14 -17.68 29.28 35.56
CA LEU A 14 -16.84 28.09 35.42
C LEU A 14 -16.88 27.28 36.73
N ILE A 15 -17.18 25.98 36.64
CA ILE A 15 -16.90 25.06 37.75
C ILE A 15 -15.38 24.91 37.82
N VAL A 16 -14.82 25.30 38.96
CA VAL A 16 -13.40 25.16 39.28
C VAL A 16 -13.28 24.08 40.35
N ASP A 17 -12.97 22.86 39.94
CA ASP A 17 -12.56 21.82 40.87
C ASP A 17 -11.14 22.13 41.38
N LYS A 18 -11.10 22.79 42.54
CA LYS A 18 -9.91 22.88 43.39
C LYS A 18 -9.90 21.67 44.33
N GLU A 19 -9.09 20.66 44.02
CA GLU A 19 -8.55 19.79 45.07
C GLU A 19 -7.08 20.13 45.38
N SER A 20 -6.91 20.72 46.56
CA SER A 20 -5.79 20.62 47.50
C SER A 20 -4.39 20.23 47.02
N ASN A 21 -3.43 21.07 47.39
CA ASN A 21 -2.01 20.73 47.52
C ASN A 21 -1.76 19.42 48.28
N LEU A 22 -0.99 18.52 47.68
CA LEU A 22 -0.04 17.66 48.40
C LEU A 22 1.27 17.63 47.61
N LEU A 23 2.39 17.91 48.28
CA LEU A 23 3.72 17.83 47.65
C LEU A 23 4.05 16.36 47.35
N GLY A 24 4.28 16.05 46.08
CA GLY A 24 4.69 14.71 45.64
C GLY A 24 5.38 14.79 44.28
N SER A 25 6.64 14.38 44.22
CA SER A 25 7.46 14.39 43.01
C SER A 25 7.02 13.32 42.00
N ASN A 26 6.38 13.73 40.90
CA ASN A 26 6.54 13.11 39.57
C ASN A 26 5.74 13.86 38.48
N LYS A 27 6.44 14.68 37.67
CA LYS A 27 5.84 15.28 36.46
C LYS A 27 5.72 14.24 35.35
N LYS A 28 4.55 13.59 35.22
CA LYS A 28 4.15 13.00 33.93
C LYS A 28 3.83 14.15 32.95
N PRO A 29 4.21 14.05 31.66
CA PRO A 29 3.87 15.09 30.69
C PRO A 29 2.36 15.12 30.45
N VAL A 30 1.77 16.31 30.55
CA VAL A 30 0.36 16.54 30.17
C VAL A 30 0.30 16.58 28.65
N VAL A 31 -0.08 15.46 28.05
CA VAL A 31 -0.36 15.35 26.61
C VAL A 31 -1.51 16.29 26.28
N SER A 32 -1.26 17.25 25.39
CA SER A 32 -2.26 18.24 24.99
C SER A 32 -3.47 17.60 24.32
N VAL A 33 -4.64 18.26 24.38
CA VAL A 33 -5.84 17.77 23.66
C VAL A 33 -5.56 17.68 22.15
N THR A 34 -4.71 18.55 21.61
CA THR A 34 -4.23 18.51 20.22
C THR A 34 -3.29 17.34 19.94
N GLU A 35 -2.45 16.91 20.88
CA GLU A 35 -1.69 15.66 20.76
C GLU A 35 -2.58 14.43 20.90
N LYS A 36 -3.64 14.46 21.71
CA LYS A 36 -4.65 13.38 21.71
C LYS A 36 -5.35 13.31 20.35
N LEU A 37 -5.84 14.43 19.83
CA LEU A 37 -6.50 14.49 18.52
C LEU A 37 -5.55 14.14 17.36
N ASN A 38 -4.27 14.53 17.39
CA ASN A 38 -3.31 14.13 16.36
C ASN A 38 -2.83 12.68 16.52
N MET A 39 -2.68 12.17 17.75
CA MET A 39 -2.44 10.74 17.95
C MET A 39 -3.67 9.91 17.62
N GLU A 40 -4.88 10.44 17.75
CA GLU A 40 -6.13 9.83 17.29
C GLU A 40 -6.27 9.96 15.78
N ALA A 41 -5.81 11.03 15.13
CA ALA A 41 -5.78 11.18 13.68
C ALA A 41 -4.70 10.30 13.00
N ASP A 42 -3.49 10.20 13.55
CA ASP A 42 -2.47 9.24 13.10
C ASP A 42 -2.91 7.79 13.38
N ARG A 43 -3.57 7.56 14.53
CA ARG A 43 -4.24 6.28 14.79
C ARG A 43 -5.45 6.06 13.90
N CYS A 44 -6.18 7.07 13.42
CA CYS A 44 -7.27 6.91 12.45
C CYS A 44 -6.70 6.61 11.08
N ALA A 45 -5.73 7.39 10.58
CA ALA A 45 -5.06 7.11 9.31
C ALA A 45 -4.42 5.70 9.29
N THR A 46 -3.93 5.18 10.43
CA THR A 46 -3.39 3.80 10.51
C THR A 46 -4.40 2.73 10.94
N LYS A 47 -5.43 3.02 11.74
CA LYS A 47 -6.48 2.06 12.16
C LYS A 47 -7.70 2.07 11.25
N GLU A 48 -8.12 3.15 10.63
CA GLU A 48 -9.12 3.09 9.55
C GLU A 48 -8.53 2.38 8.33
N SER A 49 -7.22 2.52 8.07
CA SER A 49 -6.50 1.70 7.09
C SER A 49 -6.38 0.22 7.51
N MET A 50 -6.13 -0.11 8.79
CA MET A 50 -5.89 -1.51 9.24
C MET A 50 -7.09 -2.26 9.85
N GLU A 51 -8.05 -1.56 10.45
CA GLU A 51 -9.22 -2.11 11.17
C GLU A 51 -10.51 -2.08 10.34
N SER A 52 -10.69 -1.14 9.39
CA SER A 52 -11.80 -1.28 8.41
C SER A 52 -11.62 -2.54 7.54
N GLN A 53 -10.35 -2.91 7.29
CA GLN A 53 -9.97 -4.17 6.64
C GLN A 53 -10.21 -5.42 7.51
N ALA A 54 -10.41 -5.29 8.83
CA ALA A 54 -10.30 -6.43 9.76
C ALA A 54 -11.49 -7.41 9.74
N HIS A 55 -12.67 -7.04 9.24
CA HIS A 55 -13.78 -8.00 9.07
C HIS A 55 -14.64 -7.84 7.80
N ARG A 56 -14.68 -6.67 7.14
CA ARG A 56 -15.35 -6.51 5.83
C ARG A 56 -14.40 -6.27 4.65
N GLY A 57 -13.31 -5.51 4.83
CA GLY A 57 -12.33 -5.25 3.75
C GLY A 57 -11.45 -6.44 3.33
N PHE A 58 -11.68 -7.65 3.85
CA PHE A 58 -10.94 -8.85 3.43
C PHE A 58 -11.30 -9.40 2.05
N ARG A 59 -12.43 -9.01 1.44
CA ARG A 59 -12.71 -9.30 0.02
C ARG A 59 -12.19 -8.20 -0.91
N GLN A 60 -12.25 -6.95 -0.46
CA GLN A 60 -11.74 -5.80 -1.21
C GLN A 60 -10.22 -5.91 -1.40
N SER A 61 -9.45 -6.04 -0.32
CA SER A 61 -8.00 -6.31 -0.39
C SER A 61 -7.58 -7.55 -1.19
N GLU A 62 -8.48 -8.52 -1.45
CA GLU A 62 -8.22 -9.59 -2.42
C GLU A 62 -8.31 -9.09 -3.86
N ARG A 63 -9.30 -8.26 -4.21
CA ARG A 63 -9.47 -7.68 -5.56
C ARG A 63 -8.40 -6.65 -5.89
N GLU A 64 -8.15 -5.68 -5.01
CA GLU A 64 -7.00 -4.74 -5.04
C GLU A 64 -5.70 -5.48 -5.45
N THR A 65 -5.36 -6.57 -4.74
CA THR A 65 -4.14 -7.36 -5.04
C THR A 65 -4.16 -8.02 -6.41
N SER A 66 -5.34 -8.42 -6.91
CA SER A 66 -5.48 -9.03 -8.24
C SER A 66 -5.19 -8.01 -9.32
N GLU A 67 -5.81 -6.83 -9.19
CA GLU A 67 -5.73 -5.73 -10.15
C GLU A 67 -4.30 -5.19 -10.21
N ASN A 68 -3.70 -4.80 -9.09
CA ASN A 68 -2.31 -4.32 -9.07
C ASN A 68 -1.28 -5.36 -9.54
N ASN A 69 -1.59 -6.66 -9.49
CA ASN A 69 -0.79 -7.69 -10.16
C ASN A 69 -1.04 -7.68 -11.67
N ASN A 70 -2.29 -7.73 -12.12
CA ASN A 70 -2.67 -7.66 -13.53
C ASN A 70 -2.05 -6.42 -14.22
N GLU A 71 -2.12 -5.25 -13.58
CA GLU A 71 -1.48 -4.00 -14.04
C GLU A 71 0.03 -4.19 -14.26
N LYS A 72 0.75 -4.73 -13.27
CA LYS A 72 2.20 -4.98 -13.37
C LYS A 72 2.57 -6.10 -14.34
N GLY A 73 1.68 -7.08 -14.51
CA GLY A 73 1.78 -8.13 -15.51
C GLY A 73 1.66 -7.57 -16.92
N ALA A 74 0.73 -6.64 -17.13
CA ALA A 74 0.53 -5.94 -18.40
C ALA A 74 1.68 -4.98 -18.72
N LEU A 75 2.10 -4.13 -17.77
CA LEU A 75 3.28 -3.26 -17.91
C LEU A 75 4.58 -4.02 -18.21
N GLY A 76 4.70 -5.25 -17.69
CA GLY A 76 5.92 -6.07 -17.81
C GLY A 76 5.84 -7.22 -18.81
N GLY A 77 4.75 -7.37 -19.56
CA GLY A 77 4.55 -8.51 -20.47
C GLY A 77 4.65 -9.90 -19.81
N GLY A 78 4.42 -10.02 -18.51
CA GLY A 78 4.76 -11.23 -17.76
C GLY A 78 3.75 -12.38 -17.89
N ARG A 79 4.07 -13.44 -18.66
CA ARG A 79 3.23 -14.66 -18.82
C ARG A 79 2.72 -15.26 -17.49
N GLY A 80 3.51 -15.15 -16.42
CA GLY A 80 3.20 -15.70 -15.09
C GLY A 80 2.04 -15.02 -14.36
N VAL A 81 1.66 -13.80 -14.75
CA VAL A 81 0.70 -12.99 -14.00
C VAL A 81 -0.70 -13.03 -14.59
N VAL A 82 -0.82 -13.05 -15.92
CA VAL A 82 -2.12 -12.92 -16.60
C VAL A 82 -2.56 -14.22 -17.31
N ASN A 83 -1.63 -15.07 -17.77
CA ASN A 83 -1.94 -16.17 -18.71
C ASN A 83 -1.98 -17.60 -18.13
N ARG A 84 -1.95 -17.79 -16.81
CA ARG A 84 -2.26 -19.11 -16.20
C ARG A 84 -3.65 -19.14 -15.59
N GLN A 85 -4.59 -18.67 -16.41
CA GLN A 85 -5.94 -18.18 -16.13
C GLN A 85 -5.89 -16.91 -15.24
N ALA A 86 -6.84 -15.98 -15.41
CA ALA A 86 -7.21 -15.13 -14.27
C ALA A 86 -7.73 -16.07 -13.19
N LYS A 87 -6.84 -16.39 -12.27
CA LYS A 87 -7.09 -17.27 -11.13
C LYS A 87 -7.48 -16.31 -10.01
N PRO A 88 -8.76 -16.27 -9.58
CA PRO A 88 -9.20 -15.32 -8.54
C PRO A 88 -8.26 -15.41 -7.35
N VAL A 89 -7.96 -14.32 -6.62
CA VAL A 89 -6.83 -14.25 -5.66
C VAL A 89 -6.80 -15.37 -4.61
N LYS A 90 -7.93 -16.03 -4.35
CA LYS A 90 -8.01 -17.40 -3.78
C LYS A 90 -6.94 -18.36 -4.31
N ASN A 91 -6.84 -18.52 -5.61
CA ASN A 91 -5.92 -19.39 -6.34
C ASN A 91 -4.48 -18.83 -6.38
N LEU A 92 -4.26 -17.51 -6.49
CA LEU A 92 -2.91 -16.96 -6.38
C LEU A 92 -2.32 -17.20 -4.98
N THR A 93 -3.12 -16.94 -3.94
CA THR A 93 -2.76 -17.25 -2.54
C THR A 93 -2.69 -18.76 -2.30
N LEU A 94 -3.44 -19.60 -3.04
CA LEU A 94 -3.34 -21.06 -2.99
C LEU A 94 -2.03 -21.58 -3.59
N ASN A 95 -1.62 -21.07 -4.75
CA ASN A 95 -0.37 -21.42 -5.43
C ASN A 95 0.83 -20.99 -4.56
N ASN A 96 0.85 -19.74 -4.11
CA ASN A 96 1.87 -19.22 -3.19
C ASN A 96 1.92 -20.03 -1.89
N ARG A 97 0.78 -20.34 -1.26
CA ARG A 97 0.73 -21.21 -0.07
C ARG A 97 1.36 -22.57 -0.37
N THR A 98 1.00 -23.19 -1.49
CA THR A 98 1.51 -24.52 -1.86
C THR A 98 3.01 -24.50 -2.07
N ARG A 99 3.55 -23.47 -2.75
CA ARG A 99 5.00 -23.26 -2.93
C ARG A 99 5.73 -22.98 -1.61
N VAL A 100 5.16 -22.16 -0.72
CA VAL A 100 5.71 -21.91 0.62
C VAL A 100 5.73 -23.19 1.45
N VAL A 101 4.66 -23.99 1.43
CA VAL A 101 4.59 -25.29 2.12
C VAL A 101 5.61 -26.28 1.54
N GLU A 102 5.80 -26.30 0.22
CA GLU A 102 6.80 -27.15 -0.44
C GLU A 102 8.22 -26.78 -0.01
N ILE A 103 8.59 -25.49 -0.06
CA ILE A 103 9.90 -25.01 0.40
C ILE A 103 10.11 -25.34 1.89
N MET A 104 9.11 -25.07 2.74
CA MET A 104 9.21 -25.40 4.16
C MET A 104 9.29 -26.90 4.43
N LYS A 105 8.62 -27.75 3.66
CA LYS A 105 8.77 -29.22 3.77
C LYS A 105 10.17 -29.68 3.38
N ASN A 106 10.73 -29.12 2.31
CA ASN A 106 12.09 -29.44 1.86
C ASN A 106 13.14 -28.97 2.88
N ASP A 107 12.98 -27.78 3.46
CA ASP A 107 13.84 -27.29 4.55
C ASP A 107 13.67 -28.12 5.83
N ALA A 108 12.45 -28.54 6.16
CA ALA A 108 12.15 -29.37 7.33
C ALA A 108 12.77 -30.78 7.28
N LEU A 109 13.11 -31.29 6.09
CA LEU A 109 13.81 -32.56 5.89
C LEU A 109 15.34 -32.47 6.10
N LYS A 110 15.90 -31.26 6.17
CA LYS A 110 17.34 -31.06 6.43
C LYS A 110 17.69 -31.32 7.90
N ASP A 111 18.98 -31.52 8.15
CA ASP A 111 19.54 -31.66 9.49
C ASP A 111 19.72 -30.27 10.16
N PRO A 112 19.07 -29.99 11.31
CA PRO A 112 19.24 -28.74 12.05
C PRO A 112 20.67 -28.44 12.51
N ALA A 113 21.54 -29.46 12.62
CA ALA A 113 22.95 -29.25 12.89
C ALA A 113 23.68 -28.52 11.75
N THR A 114 23.16 -28.63 10.53
CA THR A 114 23.69 -27.99 9.31
C THR A 114 22.88 -26.78 8.85
N ASP A 115 21.55 -26.79 9.03
CA ASP A 115 20.66 -25.70 8.62
C ASP A 115 19.78 -25.24 9.80
N PRO A 116 20.07 -24.09 10.44
CA PRO A 116 19.27 -23.54 11.53
C PRO A 116 17.81 -23.22 11.16
N ASP A 117 17.52 -23.08 9.86
CA ASP A 117 16.15 -22.86 9.38
C ASP A 117 15.33 -24.18 9.36
N ALA A 118 15.96 -25.36 9.37
CA ALA A 118 15.26 -26.66 9.38
C ALA A 118 14.38 -26.87 10.64
N ALA A 119 14.87 -26.45 11.81
CA ALA A 119 14.09 -26.49 13.05
C ALA A 119 12.90 -25.52 13.02
N ARG A 120 13.07 -24.34 12.40
CA ARG A 120 12.00 -23.35 12.22
C ARG A 120 10.96 -23.82 11.21
N ALA A 121 11.41 -24.49 10.15
CA ALA A 121 10.56 -25.12 9.15
C ALA A 121 9.69 -26.21 9.79
N ARG A 122 10.27 -27.14 10.57
CA ARG A 122 9.49 -28.17 11.29
C ARG A 122 8.43 -27.59 12.24
N LEU A 123 8.71 -26.48 12.90
CA LEU A 123 7.73 -25.77 13.75
C LEU A 123 6.59 -25.11 12.97
N LEU A 124 6.81 -24.76 11.70
CA LEU A 124 5.91 -23.92 10.90
C LEU A 124 5.13 -24.67 9.81
N VAL A 125 5.59 -25.84 9.33
CA VAL A 125 4.95 -26.58 8.21
C VAL A 125 3.44 -26.75 8.42
N ASP A 126 3.01 -27.14 9.62
CA ASP A 126 1.58 -27.34 9.94
C ASP A 126 0.82 -26.04 10.26
N GLN A 127 1.53 -24.91 10.38
CA GLN A 127 0.97 -23.58 10.64
C GLN A 127 0.75 -22.75 9.37
N VAL A 128 1.28 -23.17 8.22
CA VAL A 128 1.12 -22.47 6.94
C VAL A 128 -0.24 -22.77 6.31
N ASP A 129 -1.23 -21.94 6.67
CA ASP A 129 -2.50 -21.87 5.96
C ASP A 129 -2.58 -20.66 5.00
N ARG A 130 -3.71 -20.56 4.28
CA ARG A 130 -4.01 -19.43 3.40
C ARG A 130 -4.05 -18.10 4.16
N LYS A 131 -4.57 -18.09 5.40
CA LYS A 131 -4.77 -16.87 6.20
C LYS A 131 -3.43 -16.26 6.62
N LEU A 132 -2.41 -17.09 6.87
CA LEU A 132 -1.05 -16.68 7.22
C LEU A 132 -0.39 -15.93 6.05
N VAL A 133 -0.27 -16.58 4.88
CA VAL A 133 0.46 -16.02 3.73
C VAL A 133 -0.33 -14.90 3.02
N LYS A 134 -1.67 -14.91 3.07
CA LYS A 134 -2.53 -13.95 2.34
C LYS A 134 -2.12 -12.50 2.57
N GLN A 135 -1.91 -12.06 3.82
CA GLN A 135 -1.64 -10.64 4.08
C GLN A 135 -0.30 -10.18 3.48
N THR A 136 0.71 -11.04 3.50
CA THR A 136 2.02 -10.74 2.90
C THR A 136 1.95 -10.77 1.38
N VAL A 137 1.33 -11.80 0.77
CA VAL A 137 1.07 -11.86 -0.68
C VAL A 137 0.35 -10.60 -1.17
N MET A 138 -0.70 -10.17 -0.46
CA MET A 138 -1.48 -9.00 -0.82
C MET A 138 -0.70 -7.69 -0.70
N THR A 139 0.17 -7.56 0.29
CA THR A 139 0.84 -6.27 0.55
C THR A 139 2.22 -6.15 -0.11
N SER A 140 2.84 -7.27 -0.51
CA SER A 140 4.10 -7.27 -1.26
C SER A 140 4.01 -6.55 -2.60
N VAL A 141 2.84 -6.57 -3.27
CA VAL A 141 2.64 -5.86 -4.54
C VAL A 141 2.61 -4.34 -4.38
N TYR A 142 2.40 -3.83 -3.16
CA TYR A 142 2.49 -2.40 -2.81
C TYR A 142 3.85 -2.00 -2.25
N GLY A 143 4.89 -2.84 -2.44
CA GLY A 143 6.24 -2.56 -1.99
C GLY A 143 6.50 -2.84 -0.50
N VAL A 144 5.74 -3.75 0.13
CA VAL A 144 6.05 -4.18 1.51
C VAL A 144 7.46 -4.78 1.59
N THR A 145 8.28 -4.12 2.41
CA THR A 145 9.63 -4.59 2.75
C THR A 145 9.61 -5.86 3.59
N TYR A 146 10.73 -6.59 3.62
CA TYR A 146 10.95 -7.75 4.50
C TYR A 146 10.52 -7.50 5.96
N VAL A 147 10.79 -6.31 6.51
CA VAL A 147 10.42 -5.95 7.88
C VAL A 147 8.90 -5.89 8.06
N GLY A 148 8.17 -5.35 7.07
CA GLY A 148 6.70 -5.32 7.06
C GLY A 148 6.08 -6.70 6.89
N ALA A 149 6.61 -7.51 5.97
CA ALA A 149 6.18 -8.89 5.74
C ALA A 149 6.33 -9.74 7.02
N ARG A 150 7.51 -9.66 7.66
CA ARG A 150 7.78 -10.30 8.95
C ARG A 150 6.79 -9.88 10.02
N GLU A 151 6.48 -8.60 10.14
CA GLU A 151 5.58 -8.12 11.20
C GLU A 151 4.12 -8.57 10.99
N GLN A 152 3.66 -8.63 9.74
CA GLN A 152 2.35 -9.21 9.42
C GLN A 152 2.27 -10.70 9.79
N ILE A 153 3.30 -11.47 9.40
CA ILE A 153 3.37 -12.91 9.74
C ILE A 153 3.47 -13.10 11.26
N ARG A 154 4.30 -12.31 11.95
CA ARG A 154 4.44 -12.34 13.41
C ARG A 154 3.12 -12.12 14.12
N ARG A 155 2.34 -11.12 13.70
CA ARG A 155 0.99 -10.86 14.24
C ARG A 155 0.07 -12.08 14.05
N ARG A 156 0.07 -12.69 12.86
CA ARG A 156 -0.77 -13.86 12.55
C ARG A 156 -0.30 -15.16 13.20
N LEU A 157 0.97 -15.30 13.55
CA LEU A 157 1.47 -16.39 14.38
C LEU A 157 1.12 -16.16 15.86
N LYS A 158 1.24 -14.92 16.35
CA LYS A 158 0.85 -14.54 17.73
C LYS A 158 -0.64 -14.73 17.99
N GLU A 159 -1.49 -14.40 17.01
CA GLU A 159 -2.95 -14.68 17.02
C GLU A 159 -3.29 -16.17 17.23
N ARG A 160 -2.40 -17.11 16.89
CA ARG A 160 -2.64 -18.55 17.03
C ARG A 160 -2.19 -19.13 18.38
N GLY A 161 -1.32 -18.43 19.11
CA GLY A 161 -0.79 -18.90 20.41
C GLY A 161 0.10 -20.14 20.37
N VAL A 162 0.45 -20.67 19.19
CA VAL A 162 1.22 -21.94 19.04
C VAL A 162 2.68 -21.81 19.49
N ILE A 163 3.26 -20.60 19.42
CA ILE A 163 4.63 -20.32 19.87
C ILE A 163 4.55 -19.36 21.05
N ALA A 164 4.84 -19.85 22.25
CA ALA A 164 4.74 -19.09 23.49
C ALA A 164 5.97 -18.20 23.77
N ASP A 165 7.16 -18.61 23.30
CA ASP A 165 8.39 -17.81 23.41
C ASP A 165 8.47 -16.75 22.31
N ASP A 166 8.57 -15.48 22.70
CA ASP A 166 8.69 -14.34 21.77
C ASP A 166 10.01 -14.40 20.95
N ILE A 167 11.08 -15.07 21.43
CA ILE A 167 12.35 -15.23 20.69
C ILE A 167 12.18 -16.25 19.55
N GLN A 168 11.67 -17.44 19.85
CA GLN A 168 11.30 -18.44 18.84
C GLN A 168 10.26 -17.89 17.86
N LEU A 169 9.23 -17.16 18.34
CA LEU A 169 8.23 -16.52 17.49
C LEU A 169 8.87 -15.52 16.51
N PHE A 170 9.83 -14.71 16.96
CA PHE A 170 10.57 -13.79 16.10
C PHE A 170 11.41 -14.53 15.05
N GLY A 171 12.15 -15.58 15.45
CA GLY A 171 12.93 -16.42 14.54
C GLY A 171 12.08 -17.11 13.48
N ALA A 172 10.97 -17.73 13.90
CA ALA A 172 9.97 -18.34 13.03
C ALA A 172 9.37 -17.31 12.06
N SER A 173 9.03 -16.11 12.54
CA SER A 173 8.49 -15.04 11.69
C SER A 173 9.48 -14.54 10.63
N CYS A 174 10.77 -14.45 10.99
CA CYS A 174 11.85 -14.12 10.04
C CYS A 174 11.97 -15.18 8.94
N TYR A 175 12.04 -16.46 9.30
CA TYR A 175 12.12 -17.56 8.34
C TYR A 175 10.87 -17.62 7.44
N ALA A 176 9.67 -17.54 8.02
CA ALA A 176 8.42 -17.55 7.26
C ALA A 176 8.31 -16.37 6.28
N ALA A 177 8.76 -15.18 6.67
CA ALA A 177 8.81 -14.02 5.78
C ALA A 177 9.83 -14.19 4.64
N LYS A 178 11.01 -14.74 4.93
CA LYS A 178 12.04 -15.07 3.92
C LYS A 178 11.47 -16.05 2.88
N VAL A 179 10.93 -17.19 3.30
CA VAL A 179 10.35 -18.19 2.39
C VAL A 179 9.17 -17.63 1.59
N THR A 180 8.26 -16.89 2.23
CA THR A 180 7.10 -16.28 1.55
C THR A 180 7.54 -15.29 0.48
N LEU A 181 8.56 -14.46 0.75
CA LEU A 181 9.09 -13.50 -0.22
C LEU A 181 9.94 -14.15 -1.31
N THR A 182 10.59 -15.28 -1.06
CA THR A 182 11.25 -16.08 -2.10
C THR A 182 10.22 -16.70 -3.05
N ALA A 183 9.19 -17.37 -2.52
CA ALA A 183 8.11 -17.94 -3.34
C ALA A 183 7.37 -16.87 -4.18
N LEU A 184 7.14 -15.69 -3.61
CA LEU A 184 6.61 -14.54 -4.34
C LEU A 184 7.58 -14.02 -5.41
N GLY A 185 8.88 -14.00 -5.13
CA GLY A 185 9.91 -13.55 -6.07
C GLY A 185 9.94 -14.39 -7.35
N GLU A 186 9.88 -15.71 -7.23
CA GLU A 186 9.82 -16.65 -8.36
C GLU A 186 8.56 -16.45 -9.23
N MET A 187 7.44 -15.99 -8.66
CA MET A 187 6.18 -15.80 -9.38
C MET A 187 6.01 -14.40 -9.99
N PHE A 188 6.73 -13.39 -9.48
CA PHE A 188 6.49 -11.97 -9.76
C PHE A 188 7.76 -11.21 -10.18
N GLU A 189 8.68 -11.88 -10.88
CA GLU A 189 9.96 -11.30 -11.30
C GLU A 189 9.79 -10.01 -12.12
N ALA A 190 9.00 -10.03 -13.20
CA ALA A 190 8.74 -8.84 -14.03
C ALA A 190 8.14 -7.67 -13.22
N ALA A 191 7.14 -7.96 -12.37
CA ALA A 191 6.53 -6.95 -11.50
C ALA A 191 7.54 -6.38 -10.50
N ARG A 192 8.45 -7.19 -9.97
CA ARG A 192 9.51 -6.77 -9.05
C ARG A 192 10.58 -5.93 -9.76
N SER A 193 10.95 -6.27 -11.00
CA SER A 193 11.86 -5.48 -11.84
C SER A 193 11.30 -4.08 -12.08
N ILE A 194 10.01 -3.95 -12.43
CA ILE A 194 9.34 -2.65 -12.57
C ILE A 194 9.30 -1.88 -11.23
N MET A 195 8.98 -2.54 -10.12
CA MET A 195 8.98 -1.89 -8.80
C MET A 195 10.35 -1.32 -8.41
N ASN A 196 11.43 -2.07 -8.70
CA ASN A 196 12.80 -1.63 -8.47
C ASN A 196 13.17 -0.46 -9.39
N TRP A 197 12.89 -0.57 -10.69
CA TRP A 197 13.16 0.46 -11.69
C TRP A 197 12.49 1.79 -11.33
N LEU A 198 11.17 1.77 -11.03
CA LEU A 198 10.44 2.93 -10.53
C LEU A 198 11.13 3.52 -9.29
N GLY A 199 11.43 2.68 -8.30
CA GLY A 199 12.10 3.09 -7.07
C GLY A 199 13.48 3.74 -7.29
N ASP A 200 14.20 3.34 -8.33
CA ASP A 200 15.52 3.87 -8.66
C ASP A 200 15.43 5.18 -9.49
N CYS A 201 14.47 5.31 -10.40
CA CYS A 201 14.13 6.61 -11.01
C CYS A 201 13.72 7.63 -9.93
N ALA A 202 12.85 7.23 -9.00
CA ALA A 202 12.43 8.07 -7.88
C ALA A 202 13.57 8.47 -6.94
N LYS A 203 14.58 7.60 -6.78
CA LYS A 203 15.80 7.89 -6.03
C LYS A 203 16.63 8.97 -6.71
N VAL A 204 16.83 8.86 -8.03
CA VAL A 204 17.60 9.82 -8.84
C VAL A 204 16.98 11.22 -8.72
N ILE A 205 15.68 11.37 -8.98
CA ILE A 205 14.96 12.66 -8.87
C ILE A 205 15.05 13.23 -7.44
N ALA A 206 14.80 12.39 -6.43
CA ALA A 206 14.76 12.87 -5.05
C ALA A 206 16.14 13.22 -4.46
N CYS A 207 17.24 12.71 -5.03
CA CYS A 207 18.60 13.12 -4.66
C CYS A 207 18.87 14.60 -5.00
N GLU A 208 18.32 15.10 -6.11
CA GLU A 208 18.34 16.53 -6.49
C GLU A 208 17.37 17.40 -5.67
N ASN A 209 16.79 16.83 -4.60
CA ASN A 209 15.79 17.47 -3.74
C ASN A 209 14.46 17.83 -4.45
N GLU A 210 14.18 17.23 -5.60
CA GLU A 210 12.92 17.39 -6.34
C GLU A 210 11.90 16.28 -5.97
N PRO A 211 10.59 16.56 -5.95
CA PRO A 211 9.57 15.53 -5.75
C PRO A 211 9.31 14.79 -7.06
N VAL A 212 9.03 13.49 -6.96
CA VAL A 212 8.60 12.71 -8.14
C VAL A 212 7.23 13.19 -8.59
N ARG A 213 7.12 13.48 -9.89
CA ARG A 213 5.90 13.95 -10.56
C ARG A 213 5.74 13.24 -11.89
N TRP A 214 4.52 12.85 -12.25
CA TRP A 214 4.20 12.23 -13.54
C TRP A 214 2.81 12.66 -13.99
N THR A 215 2.46 12.35 -15.23
CA THR A 215 1.12 12.55 -15.77
C THR A 215 0.53 11.19 -16.09
N THR A 216 -0.71 10.93 -15.64
CA THR A 216 -1.42 9.68 -16.01
C THR A 216 -1.74 9.64 -17.51
N PRO A 217 -2.06 8.47 -18.10
CA PRO A 217 -2.54 8.38 -19.48
C PRO A 217 -3.78 9.23 -19.79
N LEU A 218 -4.55 9.64 -18.77
CA LEU A 218 -5.70 10.56 -18.91
C LEU A 218 -5.33 12.05 -18.76
N GLY A 219 -4.05 12.40 -18.68
CA GLY A 219 -3.60 13.79 -18.59
C GLY A 219 -3.61 14.39 -17.17
N LEU A 220 -3.99 13.64 -16.13
CA LEU A 220 -3.93 14.10 -14.74
C LEU A 220 -2.47 14.20 -14.25
N PRO A 221 -1.96 15.39 -13.85
CA PRO A 221 -0.65 15.52 -13.20
C PRO A 221 -0.72 15.06 -11.74
N VAL A 222 0.24 14.24 -11.33
CA VAL A 222 0.36 13.69 -9.97
C VAL A 222 1.74 14.03 -9.41
N VAL A 223 1.80 14.44 -8.14
CA VAL A 223 3.05 14.80 -7.44
C VAL A 223 3.09 14.12 -6.07
N GLN A 224 4.23 13.52 -5.70
CA GLN A 224 4.39 12.93 -4.38
C GLN A 224 4.78 13.97 -3.31
N PRO A 225 3.97 14.18 -2.25
CA PRO A 225 4.16 15.27 -1.28
C PRO A 225 5.21 14.98 -0.20
N TYR A 226 6.06 13.96 -0.36
CA TYR A 226 6.92 13.46 0.73
C TYR A 226 8.13 14.37 1.02
N ARG A 227 7.87 15.47 1.74
CA ARG A 227 8.86 16.41 2.28
C ARG A 227 9.07 16.21 3.79
N LYS A 228 10.20 16.69 4.30
CA LYS A 228 10.49 16.67 5.74
C LYS A 228 9.57 17.63 6.47
N LEU A 229 9.09 17.20 7.63
CA LEU A 229 8.25 18.02 8.49
C LEU A 229 9.14 18.77 9.49
N GLY A 230 9.14 20.10 9.38
CA GLY A 230 9.78 21.03 10.29
C GLY A 230 8.84 21.44 11.43
N ARG A 231 9.41 22.09 12.44
CA ARG A 231 8.66 22.72 13.55
C ARG A 231 8.65 24.22 13.34
N HIS A 232 7.47 24.82 13.41
CA HIS A 232 7.27 26.26 13.38
C HIS A 232 6.77 26.73 14.75
N LEU A 233 7.60 27.51 15.46
CA LEU A 233 7.31 27.98 16.81
C LEU A 233 6.64 29.36 16.76
N ILE A 234 5.34 29.42 17.06
CA ILE A 234 4.62 30.68 17.20
C ILE A 234 4.66 31.09 18.66
N LYS A 235 5.42 32.14 18.97
CA LYS A 235 5.42 32.77 20.30
C LYS A 235 4.18 33.65 20.43
N THR A 236 3.39 33.41 21.47
CA THR A 236 2.27 34.27 21.89
C THR A 236 2.57 34.83 23.29
N SER A 237 1.81 35.83 23.73
CA SER A 237 1.98 36.45 25.06
C SER A 237 1.73 35.49 26.25
N LEU A 238 1.07 34.34 26.01
CA LEU A 238 0.74 33.34 27.03
C LEU A 238 1.61 32.07 26.94
N GLN A 239 2.00 31.66 25.73
CA GLN A 239 2.72 30.40 25.49
C GLN A 239 3.39 30.34 24.11
N VAL A 240 4.24 29.34 23.88
CA VAL A 240 4.81 29.03 22.56
C VAL A 240 4.06 27.83 21.96
N LEU A 241 3.38 28.05 20.85
CA LEU A 241 2.71 26.99 20.08
C LEU A 241 3.72 26.36 19.12
N THR A 242 3.81 25.02 19.11
CA THR A 242 4.61 24.28 18.12
C THR A 242 3.70 23.75 17.03
N LEU A 243 3.75 24.35 15.85
CA LEU A 243 3.09 23.82 14.65
C LEU A 243 4.06 22.95 13.85
N GLN A 244 3.49 22.02 13.09
CA GLN A 244 4.22 21.21 12.12
C GLN A 244 4.01 21.83 10.73
N ARG A 245 5.09 22.01 9.96
CA ARG A 245 5.06 22.60 8.63
C ARG A 245 6.00 21.84 7.71
N GLU A 246 5.61 21.56 6.47
CA GLU A 246 6.53 21.04 5.46
C GLU A 246 7.72 21.99 5.25
N THR A 247 8.92 21.43 5.13
CA THR A 247 10.10 22.15 4.65
C THR A 247 10.35 21.80 3.20
N ASP A 248 11.18 22.58 2.51
CA ASP A 248 11.51 22.34 1.10
C ASP A 248 12.42 21.10 0.90
N LYS A 249 12.77 20.37 1.96
CA LYS A 249 13.67 19.22 1.89
C LYS A 249 12.92 17.90 1.65
N VAL A 250 13.14 17.29 0.49
CA VAL A 250 12.49 16.03 0.09
C VAL A 250 12.98 14.84 0.90
N MET A 251 12.08 13.87 1.17
CA MET A 251 12.38 12.62 1.85
C MET A 251 12.69 11.49 0.85
N VAL A 252 13.92 11.45 0.33
CA VAL A 252 14.43 10.45 -0.65
C VAL A 252 13.92 9.02 -0.38
N LYS A 253 14.05 8.53 0.86
CA LYS A 253 13.59 7.18 1.24
C LYS A 253 12.08 6.98 1.07
N ARG A 254 11.26 7.99 1.37
CA ARG A 254 9.80 7.93 1.22
C ARG A 254 9.39 8.06 -0.24
N GLN A 255 9.97 8.98 -1.02
CA GLN A 255 9.75 9.06 -2.46
C GLN A 255 9.99 7.70 -3.14
N ARG A 256 11.20 7.13 -2.98
CA ARG A 256 11.56 5.80 -3.51
C ARG A 256 10.58 4.69 -3.14
N THR A 257 10.20 4.60 -1.86
CA THR A 257 9.35 3.49 -1.38
C THR A 257 7.88 3.65 -1.74
N ALA A 258 7.40 4.88 -1.92
CA ALA A 258 6.00 5.16 -2.22
C ALA A 258 5.71 5.36 -3.71
N PHE A 259 6.72 5.55 -4.57
CA PHE A 259 6.48 5.82 -5.98
C PHE A 259 5.79 4.65 -6.69
N SER A 260 6.26 3.42 -6.53
CA SER A 260 5.58 2.27 -7.18
C SER A 260 4.10 2.11 -6.80
N PRO A 261 3.70 2.06 -5.51
CA PRO A 261 2.27 1.94 -5.19
C PRO A 261 1.47 3.17 -5.65
N ASN A 262 1.98 4.39 -5.50
CA ASN A 262 1.26 5.59 -5.95
C ASN A 262 1.10 5.64 -7.49
N PHE A 263 2.09 5.16 -8.25
CA PHE A 263 2.03 5.10 -9.70
C PHE A 263 0.94 4.13 -10.17
N VAL A 264 0.90 2.93 -9.59
CA VAL A 264 -0.09 1.90 -9.90
C VAL A 264 -1.49 2.38 -9.51
N HIS A 265 -1.68 2.96 -8.31
CA HIS A 265 -2.96 3.60 -7.93
C HIS A 265 -3.44 4.70 -8.90
N SER A 266 -2.53 5.35 -9.63
CA SER A 266 -2.88 6.36 -10.64
C SER A 266 -3.32 5.73 -11.98
N LEU A 267 -2.89 4.49 -12.26
CA LEU A 267 -3.35 3.68 -13.38
C LEU A 267 -4.68 3.00 -13.03
N ASP A 268 -4.81 2.39 -11.84
CA ASP A 268 -6.07 1.87 -11.29
C ASP A 268 -7.19 2.95 -11.39
N GLY A 269 -6.89 4.18 -10.97
CA GLY A 269 -7.80 5.33 -11.06
C GLY A 269 -8.10 5.76 -12.50
N SER A 270 -7.13 5.61 -13.43
CA SER A 270 -7.34 5.89 -14.86
C SER A 270 -8.25 4.85 -15.51
N HIS A 271 -8.03 3.56 -15.22
CA HIS A 271 -8.87 2.46 -15.71
C HIS A 271 -10.31 2.58 -15.21
N MET A 272 -10.51 2.92 -13.93
CA MET A 272 -11.82 3.23 -13.36
C MET A 272 -12.52 4.37 -14.13
N MET A 273 -11.81 5.48 -14.40
CA MET A 273 -12.39 6.63 -15.11
C MET A 273 -12.73 6.32 -16.58
N MET A 274 -11.85 5.59 -17.29
CA MET A 274 -12.12 5.12 -18.66
C MET A 274 -13.35 4.22 -18.71
N THR A 275 -13.46 3.30 -17.75
CA THR A 275 -14.61 2.39 -17.62
C THR A 275 -15.89 3.17 -17.32
N ALA A 276 -15.87 4.10 -16.37
CA ALA A 276 -17.04 4.90 -16.00
C ALA A 276 -17.59 5.71 -17.20
N VAL A 277 -16.70 6.33 -17.99
CA VAL A 277 -17.08 7.06 -19.21
C VAL A 277 -17.66 6.12 -20.27
N ALA A 278 -17.07 4.93 -20.44
CA ALA A 278 -17.57 3.94 -21.40
C ALA A 278 -18.94 3.35 -21.00
N CYS A 279 -19.12 3.02 -19.71
CA CYS A 279 -20.41 2.61 -19.15
C CYS A 279 -21.47 3.70 -19.38
N LYS A 280 -21.14 4.97 -19.11
CA LYS A 280 -22.07 6.09 -19.31
C LYS A 280 -22.46 6.28 -20.78
N ARG A 281 -21.55 6.04 -21.74
CA ARG A 281 -21.85 6.06 -23.18
C ARG A 281 -22.79 4.94 -23.62
N GLN A 282 -22.75 3.79 -22.95
CA GLN A 282 -23.69 2.69 -23.15
C GLN A 282 -24.95 2.79 -22.26
N ASN A 283 -25.13 3.92 -21.57
CA ASN A 283 -26.25 4.20 -20.66
C ASN A 283 -26.35 3.25 -19.43
N LEU A 284 -25.24 2.64 -19.01
CA LEU A 284 -25.14 1.89 -17.76
C LEU A 284 -24.97 2.84 -16.57
N ASN A 285 -25.54 2.45 -15.42
CA ASN A 285 -25.21 3.07 -14.14
C ASN A 285 -23.90 2.49 -13.61
N PHE A 286 -22.99 3.36 -13.14
CA PHE A 286 -21.67 2.97 -12.63
C PHE A 286 -21.43 3.63 -11.27
N ALA A 287 -20.93 2.86 -10.31
CA ALA A 287 -20.35 3.35 -9.07
C ALA A 287 -19.02 2.65 -8.80
N GLY A 288 -17.99 3.41 -8.42
CA GLY A 288 -16.66 2.87 -8.10
C GLY A 288 -16.30 3.17 -6.64
N VAL A 289 -15.78 2.17 -5.94
CA VAL A 289 -15.17 2.31 -4.61
C VAL A 289 -13.79 1.67 -4.68
N HIS A 290 -12.79 2.49 -5.00
CA HIS A 290 -11.42 2.04 -5.34
C HIS A 290 -11.42 1.01 -6.48
N ASP A 291 -10.94 -0.21 -6.21
CA ASP A 291 -10.91 -1.41 -7.04
C ASP A 291 -12.31 -1.98 -7.35
N SER A 292 -13.31 -1.69 -6.52
CA SER A 292 -14.63 -2.31 -6.65
C SER A 292 -15.58 -1.51 -7.52
N TYR A 293 -15.94 -2.07 -8.68
CA TYR A 293 -16.88 -1.46 -9.63
C TYR A 293 -18.27 -2.10 -9.58
N TRP A 294 -19.31 -1.28 -9.47
CA TRP A 294 -20.70 -1.68 -9.23
C TRP A 294 -21.63 -1.12 -10.32
N THR A 295 -22.62 -1.93 -10.71
CA THR A 295 -23.70 -1.58 -11.65
C THR A 295 -24.98 -2.35 -11.27
N HIS A 296 -26.07 -2.21 -12.03
CA HIS A 296 -27.28 -3.02 -11.79
C HIS A 296 -27.06 -4.48 -12.22
N ALA A 297 -27.77 -5.42 -11.59
CA ALA A 297 -27.57 -6.85 -11.82
C ALA A 297 -27.76 -7.29 -13.29
N CYS A 298 -28.60 -6.59 -14.07
CA CYS A 298 -28.80 -6.83 -15.49
C CYS A 298 -27.63 -6.37 -16.39
N ASP A 299 -26.78 -5.48 -15.89
CA ASP A 299 -25.75 -4.78 -16.66
C ASP A 299 -24.34 -5.36 -16.42
N VAL A 300 -24.20 -6.30 -15.49
CA VAL A 300 -22.91 -6.83 -15.00
C VAL A 300 -22.07 -7.43 -16.12
N ASP A 301 -22.65 -8.23 -17.01
CA ASP A 301 -21.92 -8.86 -18.12
C ASP A 301 -21.41 -7.82 -19.13
N THR A 302 -22.22 -6.81 -19.42
CA THR A 302 -21.85 -5.67 -20.27
C THR A 302 -20.73 -4.85 -19.63
N MET A 303 -20.83 -4.54 -18.34
CA MET A 303 -19.78 -3.84 -17.59
C MET A 303 -18.47 -4.64 -17.56
N ASN A 304 -18.53 -5.97 -17.34
CA ASN A 304 -17.35 -6.84 -17.35
C ASN A 304 -16.66 -6.88 -18.72
N LYS A 305 -17.42 -6.80 -19.82
CA LYS A 305 -16.86 -6.64 -21.16
C LYS A 305 -16.14 -5.28 -21.32
N ILE A 306 -16.81 -4.18 -20.97
CA ILE A 306 -16.23 -2.82 -21.01
C ILE A 306 -14.95 -2.74 -20.18
N LEU A 307 -14.93 -3.35 -18.99
CA LEU A 307 -13.77 -3.37 -18.09
C LEU A 307 -12.53 -3.98 -18.75
N ARG A 308 -12.69 -5.16 -19.39
CA ARG A 308 -11.60 -5.83 -20.10
C ARG A 308 -11.14 -5.03 -21.31
N GLU A 309 -12.07 -4.50 -22.11
CA GLU A 309 -11.77 -3.63 -23.25
C GLU A 309 -10.96 -2.40 -22.83
N LYS A 310 -11.38 -1.71 -21.77
CA LYS A 310 -10.67 -0.52 -21.26
C LYS A 310 -9.36 -0.82 -20.54
N PHE A 311 -9.19 -2.04 -20.01
CA PHE A 311 -7.90 -2.47 -19.50
C PHE A 311 -6.90 -2.68 -20.64
N VAL A 312 -7.30 -3.39 -21.70
CA VAL A 312 -6.45 -3.60 -22.88
C VAL A 312 -6.12 -2.25 -23.54
N GLU A 313 -7.10 -1.37 -23.73
CA GLU A 313 -6.90 -0.02 -24.30
C GLU A 313 -5.91 0.84 -23.49
N LEU A 314 -5.90 0.73 -22.16
CA LEU A 314 -4.96 1.44 -21.31
C LEU A 314 -3.53 0.89 -21.46
N TYR A 315 -3.37 -0.43 -21.39
CA TYR A 315 -2.08 -1.10 -21.36
C TYR A 315 -1.44 -1.38 -22.74
N ASP A 316 -2.18 -1.20 -23.83
CA ASP A 316 -1.62 -1.15 -25.19
C ASP A 316 -0.79 0.13 -25.41
N THR A 317 -0.99 1.16 -24.57
CA THR A 317 -0.13 2.36 -24.59
C THR A 317 1.24 2.10 -23.93
N PRO A 318 2.34 2.71 -24.43
CA PRO A 318 3.69 2.50 -23.90
C PRO A 318 3.93 3.31 -22.62
N ILE A 319 3.25 2.92 -21.53
CA ILE A 319 3.18 3.67 -20.26
C ILE A 319 4.56 3.92 -19.63
N LEU A 320 5.44 2.92 -19.59
CA LEU A 320 6.76 3.05 -18.94
C LEU A 320 7.73 3.86 -19.78
N GLU A 321 7.67 3.73 -21.10
CA GLU A 321 8.45 4.51 -22.06
C GLU A 321 8.05 5.99 -22.01
N ASN A 322 6.75 6.28 -22.03
CA ASN A 322 6.21 7.64 -21.88
C ASN A 322 6.62 8.28 -20.54
N LEU A 323 6.64 7.50 -19.46
CA LEU A 323 7.11 7.94 -18.15
C LEU A 323 8.60 8.28 -18.15
N LEU A 324 9.44 7.42 -18.74
CA LEU A 324 10.88 7.64 -18.86
C LEU A 324 11.17 8.89 -19.71
N GLU A 325 10.56 9.00 -20.88
CA GLU A 325 10.71 10.16 -21.76
C GLU A 325 10.29 11.47 -21.06
N SER A 326 9.21 11.43 -20.25
CA SER A 326 8.78 12.56 -19.43
C SER A 326 9.79 12.92 -18.33
N PHE A 327 10.50 11.95 -17.76
CA PHE A 327 11.56 12.20 -16.79
C PHE A 327 12.81 12.80 -17.43
N GLU A 328 13.26 12.24 -18.57
CA GLU A 328 14.41 12.75 -19.33
C GLU A 328 14.17 14.19 -19.82
N LYS A 329 12.97 14.50 -20.33
CA LYS A 329 12.57 15.88 -20.68
C LYS A 329 12.53 16.82 -19.49
N SER A 330 12.12 16.33 -18.31
CA SER A 330 12.03 17.14 -17.08
C SER A 330 13.38 17.37 -16.40
N PHE A 331 14.31 16.43 -16.57
CA PHE A 331 15.59 16.38 -15.86
C PHE A 331 16.74 16.00 -16.83
N PRO A 332 17.04 16.83 -17.84
CA PRO A 332 17.98 16.47 -18.92
C PRO A 332 19.44 16.29 -18.47
N ALA A 333 19.78 16.70 -17.25
CA ALA A 333 21.08 16.48 -16.63
C ALA A 333 21.18 15.18 -15.82
N LEU A 334 20.08 14.43 -15.68
CA LEU A 334 20.02 13.18 -14.91
C LEU A 334 20.02 11.97 -15.83
N HIS A 335 20.73 10.93 -15.42
CA HIS A 335 20.74 9.63 -16.10
C HIS A 335 19.82 8.65 -15.36
N PHE A 336 18.83 8.14 -16.08
CA PHE A 336 17.85 7.18 -15.58
C PHE A 336 18.28 5.75 -15.93
N PRO A 337 17.91 4.74 -15.10
CA PRO A 337 18.15 3.35 -15.43
C PRO A 337 17.33 2.93 -16.66
N PRO A 338 17.86 2.02 -17.52
CA PRO A 338 17.12 1.51 -18.68
C PRO A 338 15.85 0.77 -18.23
N LEU A 339 14.85 0.73 -19.11
CA LEU A 339 13.62 0.01 -18.88
C LEU A 339 13.87 -1.48 -18.62
N PRO A 340 13.10 -2.14 -17.73
CA PRO A 340 13.16 -3.58 -17.57
C PRO A 340 12.67 -4.29 -18.84
N GLU A 341 13.18 -5.50 -19.09
CA GLU A 341 12.73 -6.31 -20.22
C GLU A 341 11.21 -6.60 -20.13
N ARG A 342 10.50 -6.37 -21.23
CA ARG A 342 9.11 -6.81 -21.41
C ARG A 342 9.11 -8.31 -21.69
N GLY A 343 8.25 -9.05 -21.00
CA GLY A 343 7.97 -10.45 -21.31
C GLY A 343 7.08 -10.62 -22.56
N ASP A 344 6.63 -11.86 -22.75
CA ASP A 344 5.98 -12.37 -23.96
C ASP A 344 4.47 -12.65 -23.79
N PHE A 345 3.81 -11.95 -22.87
CA PHE A 345 2.36 -12.03 -22.67
C PHE A 345 1.57 -11.23 -23.71
N ASP A 346 0.59 -11.86 -24.38
CA ASP A 346 -0.38 -11.15 -25.23
C ASP A 346 -1.51 -10.56 -24.38
N LEU A 347 -1.54 -9.23 -24.31
CA LEU A 347 -2.54 -8.46 -23.58
C LEU A 347 -3.99 -8.79 -24.00
N LYS A 348 -4.21 -9.28 -25.23
CA LYS A 348 -5.54 -9.64 -25.74
C LYS A 348 -6.17 -10.82 -24.99
N ASP A 349 -5.38 -11.69 -24.37
CA ASP A 349 -5.88 -12.80 -23.54
C ASP A 349 -6.71 -12.31 -22.34
N VAL A 350 -6.59 -11.02 -21.96
CA VAL A 350 -7.46 -10.39 -20.95
C VAL A 350 -8.93 -10.38 -21.39
N LEU A 351 -9.22 -10.22 -22.69
CA LEU A 351 -10.60 -10.09 -23.21
C LEU A 351 -11.43 -11.35 -22.96
N GLU A 352 -10.82 -12.52 -23.12
CA GLU A 352 -11.45 -13.84 -22.93
C GLU A 352 -11.43 -14.31 -21.46
N SER A 353 -10.96 -13.47 -20.53
CA SER A 353 -10.69 -13.86 -19.16
C SER A 353 -11.93 -13.67 -18.25
N PRO A 354 -12.62 -14.75 -17.82
CA PRO A 354 -13.92 -14.63 -17.14
C PRO A 354 -13.84 -14.23 -15.67
N TYR A 355 -12.66 -14.33 -15.06
CA TYR A 355 -12.41 -13.97 -13.65
C TYR A 355 -11.50 -12.75 -13.51
N PHE A 356 -11.35 -11.95 -14.57
CA PHE A 356 -10.52 -10.75 -14.55
C PHE A 356 -11.06 -9.72 -13.54
N PHE A 357 -12.38 -9.53 -13.52
CA PHE A 357 -13.16 -8.91 -12.43
C PHE A 357 -14.28 -9.89 -12.04
N ASN A 358 -14.53 -10.06 -10.72
CA ASN A 358 -15.56 -10.96 -10.16
C ASN A 358 -15.97 -10.54 -8.74
#